data_AF-A0A8K1XTE2-F1
#
_entry.id   AF-A0A8K1XTE2-F1
#
_cell.length_a   1.000
_cell.length_b   1.000
_cell.length_c   1.000
_cell.angle_alpha   90.00
_cell.angle_beta   90.00
_cell.angle_gamma   90.00
#
_symmetry.space_group_name_H-M   'P 1'
#
loop_
_entity.id
_entity.type
_entity.pdbx_description
1 polymer ?
#
loop_
_entity_poly.entity_id
_entity_poly.type
_entity_poly.pdbx_seq_one_letter_code
_entity_poly.pdbx_strand_id
1 'polypeptide(L)'
;MSIEWYNNFLTKVSDPPGWTEQQEQVLIEPYTYLAAIPGKEFRSALTAAFNVWMHVAQDDLDIVKKVVGMLHTASLLMDDVEDDSHLRRGLPVAHKIYGIPQTINSANYVYFLAYQELQRIHPRPGEKIEEMVTQELLNLHRGQGMDLFWRENLICPTEPEYIDMVNNKTGGLFRIAIKLMMAASPESPPRNYVPLANLIGIIFQIRDDYVNLQSVEYANNKGYCEDFSEGKFSFPIVHAIRADQSNRQILNILRERPSSPGPKQYAVSYMDTKTKSFAYTREVLRSLTRQAREEVQRLGGNKGVEEILRRLEVSEPDEQHENGLDEAVKSLKGLSGVTNGVDGTVHRSSPPPPPSR
;
A
#
# COMPACT_ATOMS: atom_id res chain seq x y z
N MET A 1 1.24 5.90 44.51
CA MET A 1 2.52 5.21 44.77
C MET A 1 3.21 5.94 45.91
N SER A 2 3.80 5.22 46.88
CA SER A 2 4.54 5.81 48.00
C SER A 2 5.99 6.13 47.62
N ILE A 3 6.65 7.04 48.35
CA ILE A 3 8.08 7.34 48.16
C ILE A 3 8.96 6.09 48.35
N GLU A 4 8.50 5.15 49.18
CA GLU A 4 9.15 3.85 49.40
C GLU A 4 9.24 3.00 48.14
N TRP A 5 8.35 3.20 47.16
CA TRP A 5 8.44 2.51 45.87
C TRP A 5 9.73 2.87 45.11
N TYR A 6 10.23 4.10 45.29
CA TYR A 6 11.46 4.59 44.69
C TYR A 6 12.71 4.23 45.52
N ASN A 7 12.56 3.67 46.72
CA ASN A 7 13.71 3.13 47.46
C ASN A 7 14.27 1.92 46.72
N ASN A 8 15.60 1.87 46.55
CA ASN A 8 16.30 0.85 45.75
C ASN A 8 15.85 0.80 44.28
N PHE A 9 15.42 1.93 43.70
CA PHE A 9 14.98 1.99 42.30
C PHE A 9 16.05 1.52 41.31
N LEU A 10 17.34 1.74 41.61
CA LEU A 10 18.46 1.22 40.82
C LEU A 10 18.37 -0.31 40.64
N THR A 11 18.10 -1.06 41.71
CA THR A 11 17.91 -2.53 41.63
C THR A 11 16.69 -2.89 40.78
N LYS A 12 15.61 -2.11 40.86
CA LYS A 12 14.37 -2.36 40.09
C LYS A 12 14.54 -2.14 38.58
N VAL A 13 15.46 -1.26 38.17
CA VAL A 13 15.74 -0.97 36.74
C VAL A 13 17.01 -1.67 36.24
N SER A 14 17.64 -2.52 37.06
CA SER A 14 18.87 -3.23 36.67
C SER A 14 18.60 -4.35 35.66
N ASP A 15 17.41 -4.97 35.74
CA ASP A 15 16.96 -5.96 34.78
C ASP A 15 15.98 -5.32 33.78
N PRO A 16 15.94 -5.80 32.52
CA PRO A 16 14.87 -5.44 31.60
C PRO A 16 13.50 -5.72 32.23
N PRO A 17 12.51 -4.83 32.06
CA PRO A 17 11.19 -5.07 32.60
C PRO A 17 10.61 -6.37 31.99
N GLY A 18 9.89 -7.12 32.81
CA GLY A 18 9.12 -8.26 32.32
C GLY A 18 8.10 -7.78 31.27
N TRP A 19 7.91 -8.60 30.24
CA TRP A 19 6.98 -8.34 29.15
C TRP A 19 5.89 -9.41 29.13
N THR A 20 4.63 -9.01 29.33
CA THR A 20 3.50 -9.94 29.40
C THR A 20 2.82 -10.10 28.05
N GLU A 21 2.12 -11.22 27.86
CA GLU A 21 1.31 -11.46 26.65
C GLU A 21 0.22 -10.39 26.46
N GLN A 22 -0.35 -9.87 27.56
CA GLN A 22 -1.32 -8.78 27.49
C GLN A 22 -0.69 -7.49 26.96
N GLN A 23 0.55 -7.17 27.36
CA GLN A 23 1.27 -6.00 26.85
C GLN A 23 1.61 -6.18 25.36
N GLU A 24 2.00 -7.39 24.96
CA GLU A 24 2.23 -7.74 23.56
C GLU A 24 0.96 -7.51 22.72
N GLN A 25 -0.17 -8.07 23.16
CA GLN A 25 -1.47 -7.94 22.48
C GLN A 25 -1.88 -6.48 22.27
N VAL A 26 -1.70 -5.63 23.29
CA VAL A 26 -2.00 -4.19 23.18
C VAL A 26 -1.13 -3.51 22.12
N LEU A 27 0.16 -3.84 22.02
CA LEU A 27 1.04 -3.23 21.02
C LEU A 27 0.70 -3.66 19.59
N ILE A 28 0.31 -4.91 19.39
CA ILE A 28 0.05 -5.47 18.05
C ILE A 28 -1.43 -5.38 17.63
N GLU A 29 -2.31 -4.81 18.46
CA GLU A 29 -3.74 -4.73 18.15
C GLU A 29 -4.03 -4.03 16.81
N PRO A 30 -3.44 -2.86 16.48
CA PRO A 30 -3.62 -2.24 15.16
C PRO A 30 -3.18 -3.14 13.99
N TYR A 31 -2.10 -3.90 14.17
CA TYR A 31 -1.61 -4.87 13.20
C TYR A 31 -2.57 -6.04 13.03
N THR A 32 -3.00 -6.66 14.13
CA THR A 32 -3.90 -7.82 14.10
C THR A 32 -5.27 -7.46 13.54
N TYR A 33 -5.76 -6.24 13.82
CA TYR A 33 -6.96 -5.68 13.18
C TYR A 33 -6.85 -5.72 11.65
N LEU A 34 -5.77 -5.16 11.09
CA LEU A 34 -5.60 -5.13 9.64
C LEU A 34 -5.30 -6.53 9.06
N ALA A 35 -4.52 -7.35 9.76
CA ALA A 35 -4.15 -8.70 9.34
C ALA A 35 -5.35 -9.65 9.30
N ALA A 36 -6.37 -9.44 10.15
CA ALA A 36 -7.59 -10.24 10.18
C ALA A 36 -8.49 -10.00 8.95
N ILE A 37 -8.31 -8.88 8.25
CA ILE A 37 -9.09 -8.55 7.06
C ILE A 37 -8.47 -9.31 5.88
N PRO A 38 -9.19 -10.21 5.18
CA PRO A 38 -8.62 -10.97 4.08
C PRO A 38 -8.10 -10.07 2.95
N GLY A 39 -6.87 -10.31 2.49
CA GLY A 39 -6.30 -9.65 1.32
C GLY A 39 -6.54 -10.45 0.04
N LYS A 40 -6.17 -9.89 -1.13
CA LYS A 40 -6.28 -10.59 -2.43
C LYS A 40 -5.27 -11.75 -2.63
N GLU A 41 -4.64 -12.27 -1.58
CA GLU A 41 -3.66 -13.39 -1.59
C GLU A 41 -2.58 -13.34 -2.70
N PHE A 42 -2.32 -12.17 -3.28
CA PHE A 42 -1.44 -12.01 -4.45
C PHE A 42 0.00 -12.41 -4.11
N ARG A 43 0.49 -11.99 -2.95
CA ARG A 43 1.86 -12.28 -2.49
C ARG A 43 2.05 -13.75 -2.20
N SER A 44 1.10 -14.38 -1.51
CA SER A 44 1.10 -15.83 -1.25
C SER A 44 1.15 -16.63 -2.55
N ALA A 45 0.32 -16.25 -3.54
CA ALA A 45 0.33 -16.86 -4.86
C ALA A 45 1.66 -16.65 -5.60
N LEU A 46 2.23 -15.46 -5.54
CA LEU A 46 3.53 -15.15 -6.14
C LEU A 46 4.65 -15.97 -5.53
N THR A 47 4.75 -16.01 -4.20
CA THR A 47 5.73 -16.83 -3.49
C THR A 47 5.58 -18.31 -3.86
N ALA A 48 4.36 -18.84 -3.93
CA ALA A 48 4.13 -20.21 -4.35
C ALA A 48 4.56 -20.46 -5.82
N ALA A 49 4.22 -19.54 -6.72
CA ALA A 49 4.58 -19.64 -8.13
C ALA A 49 6.10 -19.64 -8.32
N PHE A 50 6.82 -18.73 -7.68
CA PHE A 50 8.28 -18.66 -7.75
C PHE A 50 8.96 -19.86 -7.07
N ASN A 51 8.33 -20.47 -6.06
CA ASN A 51 8.89 -21.66 -5.41
C ASN A 51 8.90 -22.90 -6.31
N VAL A 52 8.09 -22.92 -7.38
CA VAL A 52 8.16 -23.97 -8.43
C VAL A 52 9.53 -23.98 -9.10
N TRP A 53 10.19 -22.82 -9.21
CA TRP A 53 11.55 -22.73 -9.73
C TRP A 53 12.62 -22.88 -8.66
N MET A 54 12.41 -22.28 -7.48
CA MET A 54 13.45 -22.17 -6.47
C MET A 54 13.56 -23.36 -5.51
N HIS A 55 12.51 -24.17 -5.37
CA HIS A 55 12.50 -25.37 -4.51
C HIS A 55 13.02 -25.11 -3.07
N VAL A 56 12.62 -23.98 -2.47
CA VAL A 56 12.97 -23.64 -1.09
C VAL A 56 12.34 -24.65 -0.13
N ALA A 57 13.07 -25.02 0.92
CA ALA A 57 12.57 -25.89 1.98
C ALA A 57 11.30 -25.28 2.63
N GLN A 58 10.35 -26.13 3.00
CA GLN A 58 9.04 -25.68 3.48
C GLN A 58 9.14 -24.77 4.72
N ASP A 59 10.03 -25.12 5.66
CA ASP A 59 10.25 -24.34 6.89
C ASP A 59 10.75 -22.92 6.58
N ASP A 60 11.77 -22.79 5.74
CA ASP A 60 12.29 -21.47 5.33
C ASP A 60 11.27 -20.70 4.50
N LEU A 61 10.52 -21.37 3.62
CA LEU A 61 9.48 -20.74 2.81
C LEU A 61 8.37 -20.13 3.69
N ASP A 62 7.97 -20.80 4.76
CA ASP A 62 6.93 -20.30 5.67
C ASP A 62 7.43 -19.14 6.52
N ILE A 63 8.72 -19.13 6.89
CA ILE A 63 9.35 -17.97 7.52
C ILE A 63 9.40 -16.79 6.53
N VAL A 64 9.76 -17.02 5.26
CA VAL A 64 9.74 -15.96 4.24
C VAL A 64 8.35 -15.38 4.06
N LYS A 65 7.31 -16.22 3.96
CA LYS A 65 5.91 -15.74 3.88
C LYS A 65 5.53 -14.91 5.11
N LYS A 66 5.91 -15.36 6.32
CA LYS A 66 5.66 -14.64 7.57
C LYS A 66 6.32 -13.27 7.56
N VAL A 67 7.62 -13.20 7.27
CA VAL A 67 8.38 -11.95 7.18
C VAL A 67 7.74 -10.99 6.19
N VAL A 68 7.48 -11.45 4.95
CA VAL A 68 6.89 -10.61 3.90
C VAL A 68 5.48 -10.15 4.28
N GLY A 69 4.67 -11.00 4.90
CA GLY A 69 3.32 -10.66 5.37
C GLY A 69 3.33 -9.61 6.50
N MET A 70 4.28 -9.73 7.43
CA MET A 70 4.50 -8.75 8.50
C MET A 70 4.93 -7.40 7.94
N LEU A 71 5.97 -7.38 7.11
CA LEU A 71 6.47 -6.17 6.46
C LEU A 71 5.38 -5.49 5.61
N HIS A 72 4.60 -6.27 4.86
CA HIS A 72 3.51 -5.75 4.04
C HIS A 72 2.42 -5.07 4.88
N THR A 73 1.97 -5.74 5.94
CA THR A 73 0.86 -5.23 6.75
C THR A 73 1.31 -4.03 7.57
N ALA A 74 2.54 -4.05 8.11
CA ALA A 74 3.15 -2.89 8.74
C ALA A 74 3.27 -1.70 7.78
N SER A 75 3.71 -1.93 6.54
CA SER A 75 3.80 -0.86 5.55
C SER A 75 2.44 -0.27 5.19
N LEU A 76 1.37 -1.09 5.13
CA LEU A 76 0.01 -0.58 4.90
C LEU A 76 -0.50 0.29 6.06
N LEU A 77 -0.20 -0.07 7.31
CA LEU A 77 -0.55 0.78 8.45
C LEU A 77 0.11 2.16 8.37
N MET A 78 1.37 2.21 7.94
CA MET A 78 2.10 3.46 7.74
C MET A 78 1.56 4.24 6.54
N ASP A 79 1.40 3.58 5.39
CA ASP A 79 0.91 4.18 4.13
C ASP A 79 -0.48 4.81 4.34
N ASP A 80 -1.42 4.09 4.99
CA ASP A 80 -2.76 4.63 5.28
C ASP A 80 -2.71 5.87 6.20
N VAL A 81 -1.71 5.99 7.08
CA VAL A 81 -1.48 7.19 7.91
C VAL A 81 -0.87 8.32 7.08
N GLU A 82 0.14 8.00 6.28
CA GLU A 82 0.87 8.97 5.44
C GLU A 82 -0.02 9.55 4.32
N ASP A 83 -0.98 8.78 3.84
CA ASP A 83 -1.93 9.14 2.78
C ASP A 83 -3.25 9.74 3.33
N ASP A 84 -3.44 9.76 4.65
CA ASP A 84 -4.70 10.15 5.33
C ASP A 84 -5.92 9.38 4.77
N SER A 85 -5.72 8.10 4.44
CA SER A 85 -6.76 7.25 3.87
C SER A 85 -7.95 7.09 4.82
N HIS A 86 -9.13 6.84 4.25
CA HIS A 86 -10.35 6.63 5.05
C HIS A 86 -10.68 5.15 5.23
N LEU A 87 -10.52 4.37 4.16
CA LEU A 87 -10.92 2.96 4.12
C LEU A 87 -9.79 2.09 3.60
N ARG A 88 -9.69 0.88 4.15
CA ARG A 88 -8.91 -0.21 3.59
C ARG A 88 -9.77 -1.45 3.51
N ARG A 89 -9.90 -2.00 2.30
CA ARG A 89 -10.69 -3.22 2.02
C ARG A 89 -12.14 -3.07 2.50
N GLY A 90 -12.71 -1.87 2.36
CA GLY A 90 -14.09 -1.55 2.74
C GLY A 90 -14.30 -1.31 4.25
N LEU A 91 -13.24 -1.35 5.06
CA LEU A 91 -13.30 -1.13 6.51
C LEU A 91 -12.51 0.12 6.90
N PRO A 92 -12.82 0.76 8.04
CA PRO A 92 -12.03 1.92 8.52
C PRO A 92 -10.56 1.55 8.70
N VAL A 93 -9.66 2.44 8.29
CA VAL A 93 -8.22 2.24 8.51
C VAL A 93 -7.87 2.28 10.01
N ALA A 94 -6.81 1.56 10.40
CA ALA A 94 -6.47 1.35 11.81
C ALA A 94 -6.27 2.66 12.58
N HIS A 95 -5.68 3.68 11.97
CA HIS A 95 -5.42 4.96 12.64
C HIS A 95 -6.67 5.78 12.95
N LYS A 96 -7.81 5.49 12.29
CA LYS A 96 -9.12 6.09 12.63
C LYS A 96 -9.81 5.35 13.79
N ILE A 97 -9.32 4.17 14.18
CA ILE A 97 -9.83 3.35 15.31
C ILE A 97 -8.92 3.53 16.54
N TYR A 98 -7.62 3.28 16.37
CA TYR A 98 -6.63 3.23 17.45
C TYR A 98 -5.85 4.56 17.62
N GLY A 99 -6.04 5.49 16.69
CA GLY A 99 -5.30 6.75 16.62
C GLY A 99 -3.95 6.60 15.90
N ILE A 100 -3.49 7.73 15.35
CA ILE A 100 -2.21 7.83 14.64
C ILE A 100 -1.03 7.36 15.50
N PRO A 101 -0.86 7.79 16.78
CA PRO A 101 0.34 7.43 17.55
C PRO A 101 0.49 5.92 17.78
N GLN A 102 -0.60 5.23 18.13
CA GLN A 102 -0.58 3.79 18.36
C GLN A 102 -0.34 3.01 17.06
N THR A 103 -0.95 3.46 15.96
CA THR A 103 -0.79 2.81 14.66
C THR A 103 0.65 2.89 14.16
N ILE A 104 1.28 4.06 14.25
CA ILE A 104 2.71 4.24 13.89
C ILE A 104 3.60 3.36 14.77
N ASN A 105 3.38 3.37 16.09
CA ASN A 105 4.18 2.57 17.01
C ASN A 105 4.05 1.06 16.72
N SER A 106 2.82 0.58 16.51
CA SER A 106 2.53 -0.82 16.18
C SER A 106 3.20 -1.25 14.87
N ALA A 107 3.09 -0.44 13.82
CA ALA A 107 3.71 -0.73 12.52
C ALA A 107 5.24 -0.81 12.62
N ASN A 108 5.86 0.18 13.28
CA ASN A 108 7.32 0.19 13.50
C ASN A 108 7.78 -1.00 14.34
N TYR A 109 7.03 -1.37 15.39
CA TYR A 109 7.33 -2.54 16.21
C TYR A 109 7.32 -3.83 15.37
N VAL A 110 6.31 -4.00 14.51
CA VAL A 110 6.20 -5.16 13.61
C VAL A 110 7.33 -5.22 12.58
N TYR A 111 7.88 -4.10 12.12
CA TYR A 111 9.09 -4.14 11.28
C TYR A 111 10.26 -4.84 11.98
N PHE A 112 10.47 -4.58 13.28
CA PHE A 112 11.53 -5.23 14.05
C PHE A 112 11.20 -6.68 14.40
N LEU A 113 9.93 -7.02 14.63
CA LEU A 113 9.52 -8.42 14.77
C LEU A 113 9.76 -9.20 13.48
N ALA A 114 9.49 -8.62 12.31
CA ALA A 114 9.79 -9.24 11.03
C ALA A 114 11.31 -9.44 10.85
N TYR A 115 12.12 -8.50 11.32
CA TYR A 115 13.57 -8.62 11.31
C TYR A 115 14.08 -9.73 12.24
N GLN A 116 13.45 -9.91 13.41
CA GLN A 116 13.75 -11.01 14.32
C GLN A 116 13.50 -12.38 13.65
N GLU A 117 12.42 -12.52 12.88
CA GLU A 117 12.11 -13.77 12.17
C GLU A 117 13.16 -14.15 11.11
N LEU A 118 13.92 -13.18 10.56
CA LEU A 118 15.00 -13.47 9.60
C LEU A 118 16.05 -14.42 10.18
N GLN A 119 16.31 -14.35 11.49
CA GLN A 119 17.30 -15.19 12.18
C GLN A 119 16.99 -16.69 12.13
N ARG A 120 15.77 -17.05 11.73
CA ARG A 120 15.28 -18.42 11.65
C ARG A 120 15.42 -19.03 10.25
N ILE A 121 15.76 -18.22 9.25
CA ILE A 121 15.98 -18.67 7.87
C ILE A 121 17.36 -19.32 7.79
N HIS A 122 17.46 -20.43 7.05
CA HIS A 122 18.72 -21.13 6.79
C HIS A 122 19.21 -20.82 5.36
N PRO A 123 19.87 -19.68 5.13
CA PRO A 123 20.34 -19.36 3.80
C PRO A 123 21.59 -20.20 3.43
N ARG A 124 21.90 -20.26 2.14
CA ARG A 124 23.15 -20.86 1.66
C ARG A 124 24.38 -20.17 2.30
N PRO A 125 25.52 -20.89 2.43
CA PRO A 125 26.75 -20.31 2.96
C PRO A 125 27.17 -19.04 2.22
N GLY A 126 27.45 -17.97 2.97
CA GLY A 126 27.91 -16.68 2.45
C GLY A 126 26.82 -15.67 2.08
N GLU A 127 25.56 -16.08 2.08
CA GLU A 127 24.43 -15.15 1.91
C GLU A 127 24.25 -14.27 3.17
N LYS A 128 24.06 -12.97 2.97
CA LYS A 128 23.85 -11.98 4.04
C LYS A 128 22.43 -11.44 3.98
N ILE A 129 21.47 -12.21 4.47
CA ILE A 129 20.05 -11.90 4.30
C ILE A 129 19.64 -10.62 5.05
N GLU A 130 20.25 -10.33 6.20
CA GLU A 130 19.98 -9.13 7.00
C GLU A 130 20.43 -7.85 6.27
N GLU A 131 21.63 -7.87 5.69
CA GLU A 131 22.17 -6.76 4.89
C GLU A 131 21.29 -6.53 3.64
N MET A 132 20.90 -7.62 2.98
CA MET A 132 20.01 -7.59 1.81
C MET A 132 18.63 -7.01 2.15
N VAL A 133 17.97 -7.48 3.21
CA VAL A 133 16.65 -6.99 3.62
C VAL A 133 16.74 -5.53 4.06
N THR A 134 17.80 -5.16 4.79
CA THR A 134 18.06 -3.75 5.15
C THR A 134 18.15 -2.88 3.91
N GLN A 135 18.89 -3.31 2.88
CA GLN A 135 19.01 -2.53 1.65
C GLN A 135 17.66 -2.38 0.91
N GLU A 136 16.81 -3.40 0.91
CA GLU A 136 15.49 -3.30 0.29
C GLU A 136 14.49 -2.48 1.12
N LEU A 137 14.56 -2.51 2.46
CA LEU A 137 13.78 -1.61 3.30
C LEU A 137 14.20 -0.15 3.10
N LEU A 138 15.50 0.12 2.93
CA LEU A 138 15.98 1.46 2.54
C LEU A 138 15.44 1.88 1.16
N ASN A 139 15.39 0.96 0.19
CA ASN A 139 14.81 1.24 -1.12
C ASN A 139 13.31 1.52 -1.00
N LEU A 140 12.56 0.74 -0.24
CA LEU A 140 11.13 0.97 0.02
C LEU A 140 10.90 2.40 0.54
N HIS A 141 11.66 2.82 1.56
CA HIS A 141 11.53 4.16 2.13
C HIS A 141 12.01 5.27 1.18
N ARG A 142 13.01 5.03 0.32
CA ARG A 142 13.40 5.98 -0.75
C ARG A 142 12.25 6.18 -1.75
N GLY A 143 11.59 5.09 -2.14
CA GLY A 143 10.41 5.14 -3.00
C GLY A 143 9.27 5.92 -2.34
N GLN A 144 8.88 5.54 -1.12
CA GLN A 144 7.84 6.24 -0.35
C GLN A 144 8.17 7.73 -0.18
N GLY A 145 9.41 8.05 0.19
CA GLY A 145 9.84 9.43 0.40
C GLY A 145 9.73 10.29 -0.85
N MET A 146 10.02 9.75 -2.04
CA MET A 146 9.86 10.49 -3.29
C MET A 146 8.38 10.66 -3.68
N ASP A 147 7.54 9.64 -3.48
CA ASP A 147 6.09 9.71 -3.69
C ASP A 147 5.47 10.83 -2.83
N LEU A 148 5.79 10.84 -1.53
CA LEU A 148 5.38 11.88 -0.59
C LEU A 148 5.95 13.26 -0.97
N PHE A 149 7.24 13.33 -1.33
CA PHE A 149 7.87 14.60 -1.71
C PHE A 149 7.16 15.24 -2.90
N TRP A 150 6.89 14.48 -3.96
CA TRP A 150 6.17 14.99 -5.13
C TRP A 150 4.77 15.47 -4.77
N ARG A 151 4.03 14.65 -4.00
CA ARG A 151 2.68 14.96 -3.53
C ARG A 151 2.64 16.25 -2.70
N GLU A 152 3.47 16.37 -1.68
CA GLU A 152 3.47 17.51 -0.75
C GLU A 152 4.00 18.80 -1.38
N ASN A 153 4.88 18.70 -2.38
CA ASN A 153 5.45 19.86 -3.07
C ASN A 153 4.77 20.17 -4.42
N LEU A 154 3.75 19.39 -4.80
CA LEU A 154 3.00 19.51 -6.04
C LEU A 154 3.92 19.47 -7.30
N ILE A 155 4.92 18.59 -7.28
CA ILE A 155 5.90 18.41 -8.35
C ILE A 155 5.56 17.13 -9.11
N CYS A 156 5.01 17.25 -10.32
CA CYS A 156 4.71 16.08 -11.14
C CYS A 156 6.01 15.40 -11.62
N PRO A 157 6.29 14.13 -11.25
CA PRO A 157 7.46 13.40 -11.73
C PRO A 157 7.37 13.13 -13.23
N THR A 158 8.51 12.88 -13.88
CA THR A 158 8.56 12.25 -15.21
C THR A 158 8.16 10.78 -15.11
N GLU A 159 7.77 10.18 -16.23
CA GLU A 159 7.46 8.73 -16.23
C GLU A 159 8.66 7.88 -15.79
N PRO A 160 9.92 8.12 -16.25
CA PRO A 160 11.07 7.40 -15.73
C PRO A 160 11.25 7.54 -14.22
N GLU A 161 11.11 8.76 -13.68
CA GLU A 161 11.19 8.99 -12.23
C GLU A 161 10.08 8.23 -11.48
N TYR A 162 8.85 8.26 -11.98
CA TYR A 162 7.74 7.49 -11.42
C TYR A 162 8.08 5.98 -11.41
N ILE A 163 8.63 5.44 -12.50
CA ILE A 163 9.00 4.02 -12.58
C ILE A 163 10.10 3.68 -11.57
N ASP A 164 11.12 4.53 -11.42
CA ASP A 164 12.17 4.35 -10.41
C ASP A 164 11.61 4.38 -8.98
N MET A 165 10.67 5.29 -8.70
CA MET A 165 9.97 5.35 -7.42
C MET A 165 9.18 4.07 -7.15
N VAL A 166 8.38 3.60 -8.12
CA VAL A 166 7.58 2.37 -8.01
C VAL A 166 8.47 1.14 -7.81
N ASN A 167 9.56 1.06 -8.57
CA ASN A 167 10.52 -0.02 -8.44
C ASN A 167 11.15 -0.04 -7.04
N ASN A 168 11.31 1.11 -6.40
CA ASN A 168 11.76 1.22 -5.02
C ASN A 168 10.66 0.88 -3.99
N LYS A 169 9.50 1.55 -4.04
CA LYS A 169 8.36 1.39 -3.11
C LYS A 169 7.74 -0.01 -3.18
N THR A 170 7.14 -0.34 -4.32
CA THR A 170 6.39 -1.60 -4.51
C THR A 170 7.32 -2.75 -4.87
N GLY A 171 8.35 -2.50 -5.69
CA GLY A 171 9.34 -3.50 -6.05
C GLY A 171 10.21 -3.95 -4.86
N GLY A 172 10.48 -3.09 -3.87
CA GLY A 172 11.31 -3.43 -2.71
C GLY A 172 10.78 -4.63 -1.92
N LEU A 173 9.48 -4.65 -1.61
CA LEU A 173 8.88 -5.76 -0.87
C LEU A 173 8.84 -7.07 -1.69
N PHE A 174 8.59 -6.99 -3.00
CA PHE A 174 8.69 -8.16 -3.89
C PHE A 174 10.12 -8.69 -3.94
N ARG A 175 11.12 -7.80 -4.02
CA ARG A 175 12.53 -8.18 -3.99
C ARG A 175 12.92 -8.83 -2.68
N ILE A 176 12.42 -8.38 -1.53
CA ILE A 176 12.66 -9.06 -0.24
C ILE A 176 12.22 -10.52 -0.33
N ALA A 177 10.97 -10.76 -0.76
CA ALA A 177 10.44 -12.13 -0.88
C ALA A 177 11.31 -12.99 -1.80
N ILE A 178 11.59 -12.50 -3.01
CA ILE A 178 12.33 -13.27 -4.02
C ILE A 178 13.78 -13.47 -3.63
N LYS A 179 14.46 -12.46 -3.07
CA LYS A 179 15.86 -12.57 -2.64
C LYS A 179 16.02 -13.48 -1.43
N LEU A 180 15.10 -13.45 -0.47
CA LEU A 180 15.11 -14.42 0.64
C LEU A 180 14.94 -15.85 0.14
N MET A 181 13.98 -16.08 -0.77
CA MET A 181 13.81 -17.40 -1.40
C MET A 181 15.04 -17.82 -2.20
N MET A 182 15.62 -16.90 -2.98
CA MET A 182 16.85 -17.15 -3.71
C MET A 182 18.00 -17.49 -2.77
N ALA A 183 18.11 -16.88 -1.59
CA ALA A 183 19.14 -17.19 -0.61
C ALA A 183 18.95 -18.56 0.05
N ALA A 184 17.70 -18.98 0.28
CA ALA A 184 17.34 -20.28 0.88
C ALA A 184 17.16 -21.43 -0.14
N SER A 185 17.25 -21.14 -1.44
CA SER A 185 17.12 -22.14 -2.50
C SER A 185 18.33 -23.11 -2.54
N PRO A 186 18.12 -24.41 -2.81
CA PRO A 186 19.23 -25.35 -3.04
C PRO A 186 19.97 -25.14 -4.38
N GLU A 187 19.45 -24.32 -5.31
CA GLU A 187 20.09 -24.06 -6.61
C GLU A 187 21.45 -23.35 -6.44
N SER A 188 22.50 -23.86 -7.11
CA SER A 188 23.85 -23.28 -7.09
C SER A 188 24.54 -23.40 -8.46
N PRO A 189 24.93 -22.29 -9.12
CA PRO A 189 24.67 -20.89 -8.71
C PRO A 189 23.17 -20.55 -8.80
N PRO A 190 22.65 -19.66 -7.94
CA PRO A 190 21.24 -19.30 -7.98
C PRO A 190 20.92 -18.56 -9.28
N ARG A 191 19.79 -18.92 -9.91
CA ARG A 191 19.25 -18.14 -11.02
C ARG A 191 18.71 -16.81 -10.51
N ASN A 192 18.95 -15.74 -11.28
CA ASN A 192 18.45 -14.41 -10.92
C ASN A 192 16.99 -14.20 -11.36
N TYR A 193 16.09 -14.11 -10.39
CA TYR A 193 14.66 -13.86 -10.59
C TYR A 193 14.25 -12.39 -10.35
N VAL A 194 15.18 -11.53 -9.91
CA VAL A 194 14.92 -10.13 -9.55
C VAL A 194 14.37 -9.30 -10.72
N PRO A 195 14.88 -9.40 -11.97
CA PRO A 195 14.34 -8.62 -13.09
C PRO A 195 12.85 -8.87 -13.34
N LEU A 196 12.43 -10.14 -13.31
CA LEU A 196 11.03 -10.52 -13.45
C LEU A 196 10.19 -10.01 -12.28
N ALA A 197 10.70 -10.12 -11.04
CA ALA A 197 10.02 -9.62 -9.85
C ALA A 197 9.80 -8.10 -9.90
N ASN A 198 10.81 -7.33 -10.35
CA ASN A 198 10.71 -5.89 -10.55
C ASN A 198 9.65 -5.56 -11.60
N LEU A 199 9.65 -6.25 -12.74
CA LEU A 199 8.69 -6.02 -13.81
C LEU A 199 7.24 -6.32 -13.36
N ILE A 200 7.03 -7.42 -12.64
CA ILE A 200 5.73 -7.74 -12.02
C ILE A 200 5.32 -6.65 -11.03
N GLY A 201 6.25 -6.14 -10.21
CA GLY A 201 5.98 -5.06 -9.27
C GLY A 201 5.54 -3.76 -9.95
N ILE A 202 6.16 -3.40 -11.07
CA ILE A 202 5.79 -2.23 -11.88
C ILE A 202 4.40 -2.44 -12.50
N ILE A 203 4.14 -3.60 -13.12
CA ILE A 203 2.82 -3.93 -13.68
C ILE A 203 1.74 -3.86 -12.59
N PHE A 204 2.03 -4.41 -11.41
CA PHE A 204 1.12 -4.41 -10.28
C PHE A 204 0.74 -2.98 -9.86
N GLN A 205 1.74 -2.09 -9.74
CA GLN A 205 1.48 -0.71 -9.30
C GLN A 205 0.73 0.10 -10.36
N ILE A 206 1.18 0.07 -11.63
CA ILE A 206 0.49 0.80 -12.71
C ILE A 206 -0.96 0.32 -12.84
N ARG A 207 -1.19 -0.98 -12.65
CA ARG A 207 -2.54 -1.53 -12.60
C ARG A 207 -3.34 -1.00 -11.40
N ASP A 208 -2.76 -0.97 -10.18
CA ASP A 208 -3.43 -0.45 -8.98
C ASP A 208 -3.86 1.01 -9.18
N ASP A 209 -2.96 1.83 -9.74
CA ASP A 209 -3.21 3.23 -10.11
C ASP A 209 -4.33 3.36 -11.14
N TYR A 210 -4.34 2.51 -12.18
CA TYR A 210 -5.41 2.49 -13.17
C TYR A 210 -6.77 2.16 -12.55
N VAL A 211 -6.83 1.09 -11.75
CA VAL A 211 -8.11 0.63 -11.16
C VAL A 211 -8.60 1.56 -10.05
N ASN A 212 -7.73 2.30 -9.37
CA ASN A 212 -8.14 3.35 -8.41
C ASN A 212 -9.08 4.37 -9.07
N LEU A 213 -8.80 4.72 -10.33
CA LEU A 213 -9.52 5.74 -11.08
C LEU A 213 -10.65 5.20 -11.97
N GLN A 214 -10.73 3.88 -12.16
CA GLN A 214 -11.63 3.25 -13.12
C GLN A 214 -12.52 2.15 -12.51
N SER A 215 -12.19 1.54 -11.37
CA SER A 215 -12.94 0.37 -10.90
C SER A 215 -14.02 0.72 -9.88
N VAL A 216 -15.25 0.24 -10.13
CA VAL A 216 -16.38 0.28 -9.17
C VAL A 216 -16.06 -0.44 -7.86
N GLU A 217 -15.43 -1.61 -7.95
CA GLU A 217 -15.03 -2.39 -6.78
C GLU A 217 -14.04 -1.61 -5.91
N TYR A 218 -13.06 -0.93 -6.53
CA TYR A 218 -12.14 -0.06 -5.81
C TYR A 218 -12.84 1.16 -5.22
N ALA A 219 -13.76 1.77 -5.94
CA ALA A 219 -14.56 2.88 -5.43
C ALA A 219 -15.31 2.51 -4.13
N ASN A 220 -15.77 1.25 -4.01
CA ASN A 220 -16.42 0.75 -2.80
C ASN A 220 -15.43 0.37 -1.68
N ASN A 221 -14.25 -0.14 -2.03
CA ASN A 221 -13.27 -0.64 -1.05
C ASN A 221 -12.32 0.41 -0.46
N LYS A 222 -12.06 1.47 -1.22
CA LYS A 222 -11.07 2.52 -0.95
C LYS A 222 -11.72 3.90 -0.96
N GLY A 223 -12.60 4.12 -1.93
CA GLY A 223 -13.28 5.40 -2.16
C GLY A 223 -13.21 5.77 -3.64
N TYR A 224 -14.18 6.55 -4.12
CA TYR A 224 -14.18 6.95 -5.54
C TYR A 224 -12.97 7.83 -5.87
N CYS A 225 -12.09 7.33 -6.74
CA CYS A 225 -10.86 7.97 -7.19
C CYS A 225 -10.05 8.56 -6.02
N GLU A 226 -9.69 7.70 -5.06
CA GLU A 226 -8.98 8.07 -3.84
C GLU A 226 -7.63 8.73 -4.14
N ASP A 227 -6.93 8.36 -5.23
CA ASP A 227 -5.67 9.00 -5.62
C ASP A 227 -5.80 10.54 -5.73
N PHE A 228 -6.97 11.07 -6.14
CA PHE A 228 -7.23 12.52 -6.15
C PHE A 228 -7.44 13.10 -4.75
N SER A 229 -8.04 12.35 -3.83
CA SER A 229 -8.16 12.77 -2.42
C SER A 229 -6.82 12.75 -1.70
N GLU A 230 -5.95 11.81 -2.04
CA GLU A 230 -4.58 11.75 -1.53
C GLU A 230 -3.70 12.85 -2.17
N GLY A 231 -4.05 13.32 -3.38
CA GLY A 231 -3.23 14.23 -4.17
C GLY A 231 -2.06 13.53 -4.86
N LYS A 232 -2.15 12.21 -5.03
CA LYS A 232 -1.09 11.33 -5.50
C LYS A 232 -0.86 11.47 -7.01
N PHE A 233 0.42 11.45 -7.40
CA PHE A 233 0.83 11.43 -8.80
C PHE A 233 0.87 9.98 -9.33
N SER A 234 -0.29 9.36 -9.48
CA SER A 234 -0.42 8.01 -10.03
C SER A 234 -0.14 7.96 -11.54
N PHE A 235 0.18 6.79 -12.11
CA PHE A 235 0.67 6.67 -13.49
C PHE A 235 -0.23 7.37 -14.54
N PRO A 236 -1.57 7.15 -14.55
CA PRO A 236 -2.44 7.84 -15.50
C PRO A 236 -2.45 9.35 -15.31
N ILE A 237 -2.32 9.82 -14.06
CA ILE A 237 -2.31 11.23 -13.68
C ILE A 237 -1.01 11.92 -14.14
N VAL A 238 0.14 11.26 -13.94
CA VAL A 238 1.44 11.72 -14.45
C VAL A 238 1.39 11.91 -15.95
N HIS A 239 0.90 10.90 -16.68
CA HIS A 239 0.74 11.00 -18.13
C HIS A 239 -0.20 12.16 -18.49
N ALA A 240 -1.36 12.27 -17.84
CA ALA A 240 -2.34 13.31 -18.16
C ALA A 240 -1.78 14.74 -18.02
N ILE A 241 -1.05 15.01 -16.94
CA ILE A 241 -0.43 16.32 -16.69
C ILE A 241 0.66 16.62 -17.73
N ARG A 242 1.41 15.61 -18.15
CA ARG A 242 2.51 15.78 -19.10
C ARG A 242 2.07 15.84 -20.56
N ALA A 243 0.98 15.17 -20.90
CA ALA A 243 0.40 15.16 -22.24
C ALA A 243 -0.23 16.51 -22.62
N ASP A 244 -0.77 17.26 -21.65
CA ASP A 244 -1.24 18.64 -21.86
C ASP A 244 -0.72 19.60 -20.76
N GLN A 245 0.47 20.15 -20.99
CA GLN A 245 1.08 21.12 -20.08
C GLN A 245 0.45 22.52 -20.13
N SER A 246 -0.42 22.78 -21.12
CA SER A 246 -1.17 24.04 -21.20
C SER A 246 -2.32 24.08 -20.19
N ASN A 247 -2.75 22.91 -19.73
CA ASN A 247 -3.84 22.73 -18.80
C ASN A 247 -3.35 22.45 -17.37
N ARG A 248 -3.77 23.28 -16.41
CA ARG A 248 -3.41 23.12 -14.98
C ARG A 248 -4.52 22.52 -14.13
N GLN A 249 -5.63 22.07 -14.73
CA GLN A 249 -6.82 21.67 -14.00
C GLN A 249 -6.59 20.41 -13.17
N ILE A 250 -5.99 19.35 -13.75
CA ILE A 250 -5.67 18.12 -13.00
C ILE A 250 -4.72 18.44 -11.83
N LEU A 251 -3.67 19.21 -12.08
CA LEU A 251 -2.70 19.59 -11.06
C LEU A 251 -3.36 20.38 -9.91
N ASN A 252 -4.25 21.32 -10.24
CA ASN A 252 -5.00 22.07 -9.24
C ASN A 252 -5.97 21.17 -8.47
N ILE A 253 -6.65 20.23 -9.14
CA ILE A 253 -7.56 19.28 -8.47
C ILE A 253 -6.79 18.39 -7.49
N LEU A 254 -5.60 17.89 -7.84
CA LEU A 254 -4.73 17.16 -6.92
C LEU A 254 -4.34 17.99 -5.70
N ARG A 255 -4.00 19.26 -5.91
CA ARG A 255 -3.63 20.18 -4.82
C ARG A 255 -4.76 20.37 -3.81
N GLU A 256 -5.99 20.48 -4.29
CA GLU A 256 -7.16 20.71 -3.41
C GLU A 256 -7.61 19.44 -2.66
N ARG A 257 -7.10 18.25 -3.02
CA ARG A 257 -7.41 16.97 -2.35
C ARG A 257 -8.91 16.77 -2.10
N PRO A 258 -9.76 16.85 -3.14
CA PRO A 258 -11.20 16.90 -2.97
C PRO A 258 -11.73 15.61 -2.34
N SER A 259 -12.60 15.72 -1.35
CA SER A 259 -13.42 14.60 -0.88
C SER A 259 -14.64 14.38 -1.79
N SER A 260 -15.18 15.46 -2.36
CA SER A 260 -16.37 15.42 -3.21
C SER A 260 -16.12 14.78 -4.58
N PRO A 261 -17.10 14.06 -5.16
CA PRO A 261 -16.92 13.36 -6.43
C PRO A 261 -16.86 14.28 -7.66
N GLY A 262 -17.42 15.49 -7.60
CA GLY A 262 -17.53 16.38 -8.77
C GLY A 262 -16.20 16.72 -9.45
N PRO A 263 -15.21 17.29 -8.72
CA PRO A 263 -13.87 17.55 -9.26
C PRO A 263 -13.18 16.29 -9.78
N LYS A 264 -13.34 15.15 -9.09
CA LYS A 264 -12.77 13.85 -9.50
C LYS A 264 -13.36 13.37 -10.82
N GLN A 265 -14.69 13.43 -10.97
CA GLN A 265 -15.40 13.09 -12.21
C GLN A 265 -14.90 13.95 -13.39
N TYR A 266 -14.73 15.26 -13.15
CA TYR A 266 -14.21 16.16 -14.17
C TYR A 266 -12.79 15.78 -14.61
N ALA A 267 -11.89 15.51 -13.64
CA ALA A 267 -10.52 15.11 -13.94
C ALA A 267 -10.47 13.79 -14.72
N VAL A 268 -11.21 12.76 -14.28
CA VAL A 268 -11.30 11.46 -14.98
C VAL A 268 -11.83 11.64 -16.40
N SER A 269 -12.89 12.42 -16.61
CA SER A 269 -13.43 12.68 -17.96
C SER A 269 -12.40 13.36 -18.86
N TYR A 270 -11.64 14.32 -18.34
CA TYR A 270 -10.58 14.98 -19.10
C TYR A 270 -9.43 14.02 -19.43
N MET A 271 -9.03 13.18 -18.47
CA MET A 271 -8.00 12.15 -18.66
C MET A 271 -8.38 11.14 -19.75
N ASP A 272 -9.65 10.77 -19.84
CA ASP A 272 -10.17 9.85 -20.83
C ASP A 272 -10.35 10.50 -22.21
N THR A 273 -11.00 11.66 -22.25
CA THR A 273 -11.44 12.27 -23.52
C THR A 273 -10.37 13.13 -24.18
N LYS A 274 -9.54 13.84 -23.41
CA LYS A 274 -8.57 14.82 -23.93
C LYS A 274 -7.15 14.27 -24.00
N THR A 275 -6.63 13.73 -22.91
CA THR A 275 -5.23 13.26 -22.86
C THR A 275 -5.08 11.77 -23.17
N LYS A 276 -6.19 11.01 -23.26
CA LYS A 276 -6.20 9.57 -23.57
C LYS A 276 -5.34 8.74 -22.60
N SER A 277 -5.25 9.19 -21.35
CA SER A 277 -4.32 8.64 -20.35
C SER A 277 -4.65 7.22 -19.93
N PHE A 278 -5.94 6.85 -19.92
CA PHE A 278 -6.34 5.47 -19.64
C PHE A 278 -5.98 4.52 -20.78
N ALA A 279 -6.18 4.94 -22.04
CA ALA A 279 -5.77 4.15 -23.21
C ALA A 279 -4.24 3.96 -23.24
N TYR A 280 -3.48 5.04 -23.00
CA TYR A 280 -2.03 4.98 -22.87
C TYR A 280 -1.59 4.01 -21.77
N THR A 281 -2.20 4.10 -20.58
CA THR A 281 -1.88 3.21 -19.45
C THR A 281 -2.13 1.74 -19.80
N ARG A 282 -3.23 1.42 -20.51
CA ARG A 282 -3.50 0.04 -20.98
C ARG A 282 -2.45 -0.43 -21.97
N GLU A 283 -2.00 0.42 -22.90
CA GLU A 283 -0.94 0.08 -23.86
C GLU A 283 0.39 -0.21 -23.15
N VAL A 284 0.77 0.62 -22.18
CA VAL A 284 1.96 0.40 -21.34
C VAL A 284 1.86 -0.93 -20.61
N LEU A 285 0.74 -1.21 -19.94
CA LEU A 285 0.51 -2.48 -19.24
C LEU A 285 0.60 -3.69 -20.18
N ARG A 286 0.07 -3.61 -21.41
CA ARG A 286 0.20 -4.67 -22.43
C ARG A 286 1.67 -4.89 -22.81
N SER A 287 2.42 -3.83 -23.05
CA SER A 287 3.84 -3.90 -23.40
C SER A 287 4.68 -4.52 -22.29
N LEU A 288 4.47 -4.11 -21.03
CA LEU A 288 5.18 -4.66 -19.88
C LEU A 288 4.81 -6.13 -19.63
N THR A 289 3.52 -6.48 -19.76
CA THR A 289 3.04 -7.87 -19.59
C THR A 289 3.63 -8.79 -20.66
N ARG A 290 3.77 -8.33 -21.90
CA ARG A 290 4.46 -9.09 -22.97
C ARG A 290 5.90 -9.38 -22.58
N GLN A 291 6.66 -8.37 -22.14
CA GLN A 291 8.04 -8.55 -21.69
C GLN A 291 8.14 -9.50 -20.49
N ALA A 292 7.18 -9.44 -19.56
CA ALA A 292 7.14 -10.37 -18.43
C ALA A 292 6.91 -11.82 -18.87
N ARG A 293 6.05 -12.05 -19.88
CA ARG A 293 5.83 -13.37 -20.47
C ARG A 293 7.07 -13.89 -21.20
N GLU A 294 7.76 -13.05 -21.95
CA GLU A 294 9.03 -13.38 -22.62
C GLU A 294 10.10 -13.79 -21.59
N GLU A 295 10.18 -13.05 -20.48
CA GLU A 295 11.11 -13.36 -19.39
C GLU A 295 10.75 -14.67 -18.67
N VAL A 296 9.46 -14.95 -18.46
CA VAL A 296 8.99 -16.24 -17.92
C VAL A 296 9.39 -17.40 -18.84
N GLN A 297 9.23 -17.24 -20.16
CA GLN A 297 9.67 -18.24 -21.14
C GLN A 297 11.19 -18.44 -21.12
N ARG A 298 11.96 -17.35 -21.06
CA ARG A 298 13.43 -17.38 -20.94
C ARG A 298 13.88 -18.14 -19.67
N LEU A 299 13.12 -18.03 -18.59
CA LEU A 299 13.34 -18.74 -17.33
C LEU A 299 12.82 -20.19 -17.32
N GLY A 300 12.35 -20.72 -18.46
CA GLY A 300 11.89 -22.11 -18.60
C GLY A 300 10.40 -22.32 -18.39
N GLY A 301 9.60 -21.26 -18.35
CA GLY A 301 8.14 -21.31 -18.20
C GLY A 301 7.69 -21.52 -16.75
N ASN A 302 6.53 -20.94 -16.40
CA ASN A 302 5.92 -21.12 -15.08
C ASN A 302 4.43 -20.75 -15.11
N LYS A 303 3.58 -21.78 -15.06
CA LYS A 303 2.11 -21.63 -15.11
C LYS A 303 1.56 -20.74 -13.99
N GLY A 304 2.17 -20.79 -12.80
CA GLY A 304 1.75 -19.97 -11.67
C GLY A 304 2.00 -18.48 -11.93
N VAL A 305 3.18 -18.14 -12.46
CA VAL A 305 3.51 -16.76 -12.81
C VAL A 305 2.67 -16.28 -14.00
N GLU A 306 2.45 -17.13 -15.01
CA GLU A 306 1.58 -16.80 -16.15
C GLU A 306 0.14 -16.50 -15.72
N GLU A 307 -0.41 -17.28 -14.79
CA GLU A 307 -1.74 -17.04 -14.22
C GLU A 307 -1.80 -15.73 -13.42
N ILE A 308 -0.75 -15.41 -12.68
CA ILE A 308 -0.62 -14.12 -11.99
C ILE A 308 -0.63 -12.97 -12.99
N LEU A 309 0.17 -13.06 -14.05
CA LEU A 309 0.20 -12.05 -15.11
C LEU A 309 -1.17 -11.90 -15.78
N ARG A 310 -1.88 -13.00 -16.03
CA ARG A 310 -3.25 -12.99 -16.57
C ARG A 310 -4.22 -12.26 -15.65
N ARG A 311 -4.13 -12.44 -14.34
CA ARG A 311 -4.97 -11.71 -13.35
C ARG A 311 -4.66 -10.21 -13.29
N LEU A 312 -3.45 -9.81 -13.70
CA LEU A 312 -3.04 -8.41 -13.78
C LEU A 312 -3.45 -7.74 -15.08
N GLU A 313 -3.95 -8.48 -16.08
CA GLU A 313 -4.44 -7.87 -17.32
C GLU A 313 -5.65 -6.96 -17.04
N VAL A 314 -5.70 -5.86 -17.81
CA VAL A 314 -6.78 -4.88 -17.78
C VAL A 314 -7.51 -4.97 -19.12
N SER A 315 -8.79 -5.31 -19.07
CA SER A 315 -9.67 -5.38 -20.24
C SER A 315 -9.93 -3.98 -20.83
N GLU A 316 -10.35 -3.92 -22.10
CA GLU A 316 -11.01 -2.71 -22.59
C GLU A 316 -12.29 -2.45 -21.76
N PRO A 317 -12.66 -1.19 -21.51
CA PRO A 317 -13.92 -0.88 -20.85
C PRO A 317 -15.10 -1.26 -21.76
N ASP A 318 -16.04 -2.03 -21.21
CA ASP A 318 -17.32 -2.36 -21.85
C ASP A 318 -18.43 -1.43 -21.31
N GLU A 319 -19.53 -1.24 -22.05
CA GLU A 319 -20.64 -0.31 -21.67
C GLU A 319 -21.20 -0.55 -20.24
N GLN A 320 -21.15 -1.78 -19.73
CA GLN A 320 -21.59 -2.12 -18.37
C GLN A 320 -20.69 -1.51 -17.28
N HIS A 321 -19.41 -1.33 -17.58
CA HIS A 321 -18.42 -0.78 -16.65
C HIS A 321 -18.61 0.73 -16.44
N GLU A 322 -18.91 1.48 -17.50
CA GLU A 322 -19.20 2.92 -17.42
C GLU A 322 -20.47 3.19 -16.61
N ASN A 323 -21.53 2.41 -16.86
CA ASN A 323 -22.79 2.53 -16.12
C ASN A 323 -22.62 2.24 -14.61
N GLY A 324 -21.79 1.26 -14.25
CA GLY A 324 -21.53 0.91 -12.85
C GLY A 324 -20.77 1.99 -12.07
N LEU A 325 -19.84 2.70 -12.71
CA LEU A 325 -19.12 3.83 -12.11
C LEU A 325 -20.07 4.98 -11.78
N ASP A 326 -20.98 5.30 -12.70
CA ASP A 326 -21.98 6.34 -12.49
C ASP A 326 -22.95 6.02 -11.35
N GLU A 327 -23.34 4.75 -11.20
CA GLU A 327 -24.16 4.29 -10.06
C GLU A 327 -23.40 4.37 -8.73
N ALA A 328 -22.15 3.94 -8.69
CA ALA A 328 -21.31 4.04 -7.48
C ALA A 328 -21.16 5.50 -7.02
N VAL A 329 -20.94 6.42 -7.97
CA VAL A 329 -20.88 7.85 -7.65
C VAL A 329 -22.22 8.39 -7.15
N LYS A 330 -23.36 7.97 -7.74
CA LYS A 330 -24.69 8.36 -7.27
C LYS A 330 -24.95 7.88 -5.84
N SER A 331 -24.55 6.65 -5.51
CA SER A 331 -24.65 6.08 -4.16
C SER A 331 -23.85 6.91 -3.14
N LEU A 332 -22.61 7.26 -3.48
CA LEU A 332 -21.74 8.10 -2.63
C LEU A 332 -22.30 9.52 -2.43
N LYS A 333 -22.92 10.12 -3.47
CA LYS A 333 -23.63 11.40 -3.34
C LYS A 333 -24.82 11.29 -2.39
N GLY A 334 -25.56 10.19 -2.43
CA GLY A 334 -26.68 9.90 -1.52
C GLY A 334 -26.27 9.81 -0.06
N LEU A 335 -25.12 9.19 0.23
CA LEU A 335 -24.57 9.09 1.59
C LEU A 335 -24.11 10.45 2.14
N SER A 336 -23.54 11.32 1.28
CA SER A 336 -23.13 12.68 1.67
C SER A 336 -24.30 13.65 1.92
N GLY A 337 -25.52 13.29 1.49
CA GLY A 337 -26.74 14.10 1.67
C GLY A 337 -27.42 13.93 3.03
N VAL A 338 -27.03 12.95 3.85
CA VAL A 338 -27.71 12.62 5.11
C VAL A 338 -27.10 13.33 6.34
N THR A 339 -25.96 14.02 6.20
CA THR A 339 -25.28 14.68 7.35
C THR A 339 -25.54 16.17 7.52
N ASN A 340 -26.40 16.82 6.73
CA ASN A 340 -26.73 18.25 6.87
C ASN A 340 -28.20 18.49 7.25
N GLY A 341 -28.66 17.86 8.33
CA GLY A 341 -30.02 17.99 8.84
C GLY A 341 -30.11 17.92 10.36
N VAL A 342 -29.36 18.76 11.08
CA VAL A 342 -29.71 19.11 12.46
C VAL A 342 -29.95 20.61 12.50
N ASP A 343 -31.20 20.98 12.29
CA ASP A 343 -31.73 22.31 12.52
C ASP A 343 -31.76 22.55 14.04
N GLY A 344 -30.65 23.06 14.57
CA GLY A 344 -30.50 23.40 15.98
C GLY A 344 -30.89 24.84 16.21
N THR A 345 -32.19 25.11 16.34
CA THR A 345 -32.71 26.36 16.90
C THR A 345 -32.06 26.62 18.26
N VAL A 346 -31.19 27.63 18.33
CA VAL A 346 -30.56 28.09 19.57
C VAL A 346 -31.60 28.84 20.41
N HIS A 347 -32.30 28.10 21.28
CA HIS A 347 -32.98 28.71 22.42
C HIS A 347 -31.94 29.10 23.47
N ARG A 348 -31.68 30.41 23.60
CA ARG A 348 -30.88 30.97 24.70
C ARG A 348 -31.63 30.77 26.01
N SER A 349 -31.15 29.86 26.86
CA SER A 349 -31.50 29.80 28.28
C SER A 349 -30.45 30.55 29.10
N SER A 350 -30.89 31.56 29.85
CA SER A 350 -30.07 32.39 30.76
C SER A 350 -29.43 31.56 31.89
N PRO A 351 -28.26 31.97 32.43
CA PRO A 351 -27.61 31.25 33.52
C PRO A 351 -28.27 31.55 34.89
N PRO A 352 -28.17 30.62 35.87
CA PRO A 352 -28.79 30.78 37.18
C PRO A 352 -28.02 31.80 38.05
N PRO A 353 -28.67 32.41 39.07
CA PRO A 353 -28.01 33.38 39.93
C PRO A 353 -27.08 32.68 40.94
N PRO A 354 -26.08 33.40 41.48
CA PRO A 354 -25.14 32.83 42.44
C PRO A 354 -25.81 32.63 43.81
N PRO A 355 -25.34 31.66 44.62
CA PRO A 355 -25.95 31.35 45.90
C PRO A 355 -25.65 32.45 46.94
N SER A 356 -26.68 32.87 47.64
CA SER A 356 -26.61 33.80 48.77
C SER A 356 -26.33 33.04 50.08
N ARG A 357 -25.13 33.28 50.63
CA ARG A 357 -24.60 32.99 51.98
C ARG A 357 -24.82 31.61 52.60
#